data_AF-A0A7Z9ZHC8-F1
#
_entry.id   AF-A0A7Z9ZHC8-F1
#
_cell.length_a   1.000
_cell.length_b   1.000
_cell.length_c   1.000
_cell.angle_alpha   90.00
_cell.angle_beta   90.00
_cell.angle_gamma   90.00
#
_symmetry.space_group_name_H-M   'P 1'
#
loop_
_entity.id
_entity.type
_entity.pdbx_description
1 polymer ?
#
loop_
_entity_poly.entity_id
_entity_poly.type
_entity_poly.pdbx_seq_one_letter_code
_entity_poly.pdbx_strand_id
1 'polypeptide(L)'
;MSLKDFKAIRISLASPEEIRSWSYGEVTKPETINYRRLRPEKDGLFCEAIFGPTKDYQCYCGKYKKIRYRGIVCEKCGVEVTRSRVRRERMGHIELASPVAHIWYTRRVPSYLGLLLDISRRNLDRILYFAQYIITHVDEEARQRALRRLDEEMAREVERVEGEIQEQVDLIKLQLEEEIAALEETAAANRQRLEERLEAATNEVMTAAAQVQKSLEERRDGPVPAPVIFAPSETVIVQQGSVITREHFSLLKQAVDAKLSEIEAGIREEQERERLLVEAEVDRLRHEAEEKIEALTRQMERGIVEIQEKYDALREELKGLAPRQLLVEAEYRALNERWGGIFRAGMGAEALYDLLKEMDLEVMAKELRREIRLSKSKQRRKKATKQLRVVEALRRSGNRPEWMILTVLPVIPPDLRPMVQLDGGRFATSDLNDLYRRVINRNNRLKRLLELGAPDVIIRNEKRMLQEAVDSLIDNSRRGKAVSTRGRRQLKSLSDMLKGKQGRFRRNLLGKRVDYSG
;
A
#
# COMPACT_ATOMS: atom_id res chain seq x y z
N MET A 1 -40.15 43.99 -7.61
CA MET A 1 -39.10 44.40 -8.58
C MET A 1 -39.68 44.32 -9.98
N SER A 2 -39.79 45.46 -10.66
CA SER A 2 -40.17 45.54 -12.07
C SER A 2 -39.04 44.94 -12.93
N LEU A 3 -39.38 44.14 -13.95
CA LEU A 3 -38.42 43.48 -14.86
C LEU A 3 -37.59 44.45 -15.73
N LYS A 4 -37.85 45.76 -15.66
CA LYS A 4 -37.31 46.76 -16.61
C LYS A 4 -35.87 47.24 -16.33
N ASP A 5 -35.25 46.86 -15.22
CA ASP A 5 -33.92 47.39 -14.83
C ASP A 5 -32.77 46.34 -14.77
N PHE A 6 -33.00 45.10 -15.22
CA PHE A 6 -31.97 44.06 -15.17
C PHE A 6 -30.90 44.26 -16.27
N LYS A 7 -29.66 44.59 -15.88
CA LYS A 7 -28.52 44.76 -16.80
C LYS A 7 -27.81 43.46 -17.18
N ALA A 8 -27.81 42.45 -16.29
CA ALA A 8 -27.08 41.20 -16.49
C ALA A 8 -27.74 40.02 -15.76
N ILE A 9 -27.48 38.81 -16.27
CA ILE A 9 -27.88 37.54 -15.64
C ILE A 9 -26.60 36.77 -15.32
N ARG A 10 -26.45 36.35 -14.05
CA ARG A 10 -25.30 35.56 -13.57
C ARG A 10 -25.73 34.12 -13.31
N ILE A 11 -24.86 33.16 -13.63
CA ILE A 11 -25.02 31.73 -13.33
C ILE A 11 -23.78 31.28 -12.55
N SER A 12 -24.00 30.59 -11.43
CA SER A 12 -22.97 30.04 -10.55
C SER A 12 -23.31 28.61 -10.14
N LEU A 13 -22.37 27.92 -9.50
CA LEU A 13 -22.68 26.68 -8.78
C LEU A 13 -23.57 27.01 -7.58
N ALA A 14 -24.45 26.09 -7.22
CA ALA A 14 -25.32 26.22 -6.06
C ALA A 14 -24.67 25.49 -4.88
N SER A 15 -24.41 26.21 -3.79
CA SER A 15 -23.96 25.56 -2.56
C SER A 15 -25.11 24.76 -1.91
N PRO A 16 -24.82 23.76 -1.06
CA PRO A 16 -25.86 23.06 -0.30
C PRO A 16 -26.73 24.01 0.53
N GLU A 17 -26.14 25.07 1.07
CA GLU A 17 -26.82 26.10 1.86
C GLU A 17 -27.75 26.96 0.98
N GLU A 18 -27.30 27.34 -0.21
CA GLU A 18 -28.13 28.06 -1.19
C GLU A 18 -29.33 27.22 -1.61
N ILE A 19 -29.14 25.92 -1.86
CA ILE A 19 -30.24 25.01 -2.21
C ILE A 19 -31.27 24.93 -1.08
N ARG A 20 -30.82 24.87 0.18
CA ARG A 20 -31.72 24.92 1.35
C ARG A 20 -32.44 26.26 1.45
N SER A 21 -31.78 27.37 1.16
CA SER A 21 -32.38 28.72 1.18
C SER A 21 -33.54 28.88 0.20
N TRP A 22 -33.50 28.16 -0.93
CA TRP A 22 -34.60 28.18 -1.90
C TRP A 22 -35.76 27.26 -1.52
N SER A 23 -35.51 26.34 -0.59
CA SER A 23 -36.44 25.28 -0.30
C SER A 23 -37.46 25.68 0.76
N TYR A 24 -38.70 25.28 0.53
CA TYR A 24 -39.81 25.44 1.47
C TYR A 24 -40.07 24.17 2.30
N GLY A 25 -39.25 23.12 2.14
CA GLY A 25 -39.35 21.87 2.90
C GLY A 25 -38.70 20.67 2.22
N GLU A 26 -38.35 19.67 3.04
CA GLU A 26 -37.79 18.39 2.57
C GLU A 26 -38.89 17.46 2.05
N VAL A 27 -38.68 16.87 0.86
CA VAL A 27 -39.54 15.82 0.32
C VAL A 27 -39.04 14.46 0.80
N THR A 28 -39.64 13.96 1.87
CA THR A 28 -39.24 12.68 2.50
C THR A 28 -39.92 11.48 1.87
N LYS A 29 -41.10 11.67 1.29
CA LYS A 29 -41.97 10.59 0.82
C LYS A 29 -42.01 10.48 -0.70
N PRO A 30 -41.91 9.27 -1.29
CA PRO A 30 -42.01 9.08 -2.73
C PRO A 30 -43.45 9.19 -3.25
N GLU A 31 -44.45 9.24 -2.38
CA GLU A 31 -45.85 9.30 -2.78
C GLU A 31 -46.18 10.62 -3.50
N THR A 32 -47.13 10.54 -4.44
CA THR A 32 -47.60 11.71 -5.21
C THR A 32 -48.95 12.20 -4.69
N ILE A 33 -50.03 11.54 -5.10
CA ILE A 33 -51.40 11.84 -4.72
C ILE A 33 -52.07 10.56 -4.22
N ASN A 34 -53.01 10.71 -3.30
CA ASN A 34 -53.86 9.62 -2.86
C ASN A 34 -54.81 9.21 -4.00
N TYR A 35 -54.83 7.94 -4.36
CA TYR A 35 -55.66 7.44 -5.46
C TYR A 35 -57.18 7.51 -5.18
N ARG A 36 -57.61 7.50 -3.91
CA ARG A 36 -59.03 7.59 -3.54
C ARG A 36 -59.48 9.04 -3.41
N ARG A 37 -58.70 9.86 -2.70
CA ARG A 37 -59.06 11.25 -2.38
C ARG A 37 -58.65 12.25 -3.47
N LEU A 38 -57.80 11.85 -4.41
CA LEU A 38 -57.23 12.70 -5.46
C LEU A 38 -56.54 13.95 -4.89
N ARG A 39 -56.02 13.83 -3.66
CA ARG A 39 -55.32 14.90 -2.95
C ARG A 39 -53.85 14.55 -2.76
N PRO A 40 -52.95 15.55 -2.77
CA PRO A 40 -51.54 15.32 -2.48
C PRO A 40 -51.34 14.64 -1.13
N GLU A 41 -50.38 13.72 -1.08
CA GLU A 41 -49.93 13.13 0.18
C GLU A 41 -49.01 14.11 0.93
N LYS A 42 -49.06 14.08 2.27
CA LYS A 42 -48.21 14.91 3.11
C LYS A 42 -46.75 14.46 2.98
N ASP A 43 -45.83 15.42 2.89
CA ASP A 43 -44.38 15.23 2.73
C ASP A 43 -43.95 14.54 1.42
N GLY A 44 -44.91 14.32 0.51
CA GLY A 44 -44.70 13.74 -0.81
C GLY A 44 -44.34 14.77 -1.88
N LEU A 45 -44.21 14.30 -3.13
CA LEU A 45 -43.78 15.12 -4.27
C LEU A 45 -44.72 16.27 -4.64
N PHE A 46 -45.97 16.24 -4.17
CA PHE A 46 -46.96 17.28 -4.44
C PHE A 46 -47.44 17.99 -3.17
N CYS A 47 -46.79 17.74 -2.03
CA CYS A 47 -47.18 18.22 -0.70
C CYS A 47 -47.51 19.72 -0.71
N GLU A 48 -48.71 20.06 -0.23
CA GLU A 48 -49.18 21.45 -0.18
C GLU A 48 -48.45 22.29 0.88
N ALA A 49 -47.93 21.67 1.93
CA ALA A 49 -47.18 22.38 2.97
C ALA A 49 -45.85 22.91 2.41
N ILE A 50 -45.21 22.14 1.53
CA ILE A 50 -43.93 22.50 0.90
C ILE A 50 -44.18 23.45 -0.28
N PHE A 51 -44.99 23.04 -1.25
CA PHE A 51 -45.10 23.74 -2.53
C PHE A 51 -46.20 24.81 -2.57
N GLY A 52 -47.08 24.85 -1.57
CA GLY A 52 -48.23 25.74 -1.50
C GLY A 52 -49.56 25.07 -1.89
N PRO A 53 -50.69 25.78 -1.74
CA PRO A 53 -52.03 25.20 -1.83
C PRO A 53 -52.43 24.86 -3.27
N THR A 54 -53.18 23.76 -3.48
CA THR A 54 -53.69 23.39 -4.82
C THR A 54 -54.79 24.34 -5.30
N LYS A 55 -55.58 24.90 -4.38
CA LYS A 55 -56.65 25.86 -4.65
C LYS A 55 -56.34 27.22 -4.03
N ASP A 56 -56.73 28.29 -4.70
CA ASP A 56 -56.48 29.65 -4.23
C ASP A 56 -57.10 29.90 -2.85
N TYR A 57 -56.26 30.40 -1.92
CA TYR A 57 -56.64 30.75 -0.56
C TYR A 57 -57.37 29.63 0.19
N GLN A 58 -56.96 28.37 -0.03
CA GLN A 58 -57.51 27.21 0.66
C GLN A 58 -56.38 26.31 1.17
N CYS A 59 -56.36 26.05 2.48
CA CYS A 59 -55.45 25.07 3.06
C CYS A 59 -55.92 23.62 2.84
N TYR A 60 -55.00 22.64 2.96
CA TYR A 60 -55.25 21.22 2.74
C TYR A 60 -56.45 20.66 3.53
N CYS A 61 -56.50 20.91 4.84
CA CYS A 61 -57.56 20.40 5.71
C CYS A 61 -58.90 21.16 5.56
N GLY A 62 -58.89 22.33 4.91
CA GLY A 62 -60.07 23.18 4.77
C GLY A 62 -60.46 24.00 6.00
N LYS A 63 -59.63 24.05 7.06
CA LYS A 63 -59.82 24.93 8.24
C LYS A 63 -59.90 26.40 7.82
N TYR A 64 -58.93 26.85 7.03
CA TYR A 64 -58.88 28.20 6.46
C TYR A 64 -59.23 28.16 4.97
N LYS A 65 -60.23 28.97 4.59
CA LYS A 65 -60.76 29.15 3.23
C LYS A 65 -61.09 30.63 3.01
N LYS A 66 -60.96 31.09 1.76
CA LYS A 66 -61.20 32.48 1.30
C LYS A 66 -60.02 33.43 1.58
N ILE A 67 -60.01 34.54 0.85
CA ILE A 67 -58.93 35.54 0.83
C ILE A 67 -58.65 36.20 2.19
N ARG A 68 -59.62 36.20 3.11
CA ARG A 68 -59.47 36.83 4.44
C ARG A 68 -58.35 36.24 5.30
N TYR A 69 -57.97 34.99 5.05
CA TYR A 69 -56.91 34.30 5.80
C TYR A 69 -55.57 34.31 5.07
N ARG A 70 -55.38 35.20 4.10
CA ARG A 70 -54.15 35.29 3.30
C ARG A 70 -52.92 35.41 4.21
N GLY A 71 -51.91 34.58 3.95
CA GLY A 71 -50.62 34.59 4.66
C GLY A 71 -50.61 33.78 5.97
N ILE A 72 -51.76 33.28 6.44
CA ILE A 72 -51.81 32.43 7.63
C ILE A 72 -51.34 31.02 7.27
N VAL A 73 -50.41 30.48 8.06
CA VAL A 73 -50.00 29.07 8.01
C VAL A 73 -50.91 28.26 8.93
N CYS A 74 -51.55 27.23 8.38
CA CYS A 74 -52.51 26.43 9.13
C CYS A 74 -51.84 25.53 10.18
N GLU A 75 -52.16 25.68 11.47
CA GLU A 75 -51.62 24.83 12.56
C GLU A 75 -51.87 23.32 12.35
N LYS A 76 -52.99 22.94 11.73
CA LYS A 76 -53.34 21.51 11.55
C LYS A 76 -52.60 20.84 10.39
N CYS A 77 -52.37 21.56 9.29
CA CYS A 77 -51.81 20.96 8.07
C CYS A 77 -50.53 21.61 7.56
N GLY A 78 -50.06 22.68 8.19
CA GLY A 78 -48.85 23.42 7.81
C GLY A 78 -48.91 24.16 6.48
N VAL A 79 -50.10 24.24 5.85
CA VAL A 79 -50.26 24.88 4.54
C VAL A 79 -50.51 26.37 4.71
N GLU A 80 -49.71 27.17 4.02
CA GLU A 80 -49.89 28.61 3.90
C GLU A 80 -51.04 28.95 2.95
N VAL A 81 -51.96 29.80 3.40
CA VAL A 81 -53.10 30.26 2.61
C VAL A 81 -52.66 31.36 1.66
N THR A 82 -52.33 30.99 0.43
CA THR A 82 -51.90 31.91 -0.64
C THR A 82 -52.50 31.49 -1.99
N ARG A 83 -52.08 32.14 -3.08
CA ARG A 83 -52.49 31.76 -4.44
C ARG A 83 -51.80 30.46 -4.86
N SER A 84 -52.51 29.59 -5.55
CA SER A 84 -51.98 28.34 -6.14
C SER A 84 -50.78 28.56 -7.04
N ARG A 85 -50.66 29.75 -7.65
CA ARG A 85 -49.53 30.15 -8.50
C ARG A 85 -48.16 29.94 -7.86
N VAL A 86 -48.04 30.00 -6.52
CA VAL A 86 -46.76 29.74 -5.83
C VAL A 86 -46.21 28.34 -6.10
N ARG A 87 -47.06 27.37 -6.50
CA ARG A 87 -46.66 26.00 -6.89
C ARG A 87 -45.85 25.93 -8.18
N ARG A 88 -45.70 27.06 -8.88
CA ARG A 88 -44.78 27.23 -10.04
C ARG A 88 -43.42 27.80 -9.65
N GLU A 89 -43.28 28.33 -8.43
CA GLU A 89 -42.14 29.13 -7.99
C GLU A 89 -41.42 28.49 -6.79
N ARG A 90 -42.14 27.86 -5.85
CA ARG A 90 -41.57 27.24 -4.65
C ARG A 90 -40.81 25.95 -4.95
N MET A 91 -39.55 25.88 -4.53
CA MET A 91 -38.72 24.69 -4.65
C MET A 91 -38.78 23.83 -3.37
N GLY A 92 -38.61 22.53 -3.53
CA GLY A 92 -38.38 21.58 -2.44
C GLY A 92 -36.92 21.13 -2.45
N HIS A 93 -36.51 20.34 -1.48
CA HIS A 93 -35.22 19.65 -1.52
C HIS A 93 -35.33 18.22 -0.98
N ILE A 94 -34.30 17.42 -1.23
CA ILE A 94 -34.11 16.08 -0.67
C ILE A 94 -32.73 16.09 -0.01
N GLU A 95 -32.67 15.77 1.28
CA GLU A 95 -31.40 15.59 1.98
C GLU A 95 -30.86 14.18 1.69
N LEU A 96 -29.74 14.10 0.99
CA LEU A 96 -29.16 12.83 0.56
C LEU A 96 -28.39 12.19 1.73
N ALA A 97 -28.60 10.89 1.94
CA ALA A 97 -27.92 10.11 2.97
C ALA A 97 -26.44 9.89 2.69
N SER A 98 -26.02 10.06 1.43
CA SER A 98 -24.64 10.00 0.98
C SER A 98 -24.43 11.08 -0.08
N PRO A 99 -23.27 11.76 -0.12
CA PRO A 99 -22.94 12.69 -1.19
C PRO A 99 -23.00 12.02 -2.56
N VAL A 100 -23.44 12.76 -3.59
CA VAL A 100 -23.63 12.28 -4.96
C VAL A 100 -22.99 13.26 -5.94
N ALA A 101 -22.12 12.79 -6.83
CA ALA A 101 -21.46 13.66 -7.80
C ALA A 101 -22.43 14.11 -8.90
N HIS A 102 -22.40 15.39 -9.26
CA HIS A 102 -23.25 15.89 -10.33
C HIS A 102 -22.70 15.51 -11.72
N ILE A 103 -23.48 14.74 -12.49
CA ILE A 103 -23.05 14.09 -13.75
C ILE A 103 -22.43 15.02 -14.81
N TRP A 104 -22.83 16.29 -14.84
CA TRP A 104 -22.24 17.26 -15.77
C TRP A 104 -20.75 17.53 -15.53
N TYR A 105 -20.27 17.44 -14.29
CA TYR A 105 -18.86 17.71 -13.97
C TYR A 105 -17.99 16.47 -14.05
N THR A 106 -18.59 15.27 -13.96
CA THR A 106 -17.90 13.98 -14.05
C THR A 106 -17.76 13.52 -15.50
N ARG A 107 -18.84 13.56 -16.30
CA ARG A 107 -18.90 12.94 -17.64
C ARG A 107 -18.70 13.86 -18.83
N ARG A 108 -18.70 15.18 -18.63
CA ARG A 108 -18.35 16.11 -19.71
C ARG A 108 -16.92 15.81 -20.21
N VAL A 109 -16.66 16.09 -21.48
CA VAL A 109 -15.32 15.99 -22.06
C VAL A 109 -14.78 17.40 -22.31
N PRO A 110 -13.67 17.81 -21.67
CA PRO A 110 -13.00 17.14 -20.55
C PRO A 110 -13.82 17.20 -19.25
N SER A 111 -13.54 16.26 -18.33
CA SER A 111 -14.17 16.19 -17.01
C SER A 111 -13.57 17.27 -16.11
N TYR A 112 -14.40 18.09 -15.47
CA TYR A 112 -13.90 19.14 -14.58
C TYR A 112 -13.31 18.53 -13.31
N LEU A 113 -13.98 17.52 -12.74
CA LEU A 113 -13.48 16.78 -11.58
C LEU A 113 -12.21 15.98 -11.91
N GLY A 114 -12.19 15.32 -13.07
CA GLY A 114 -10.98 14.61 -13.52
C GLY A 114 -9.79 15.54 -13.72
N LEU A 115 -10.01 16.77 -14.23
CA LEU A 115 -8.94 17.77 -14.34
C LEU A 115 -8.47 18.24 -12.96
N LEU A 116 -9.37 18.53 -12.01
CA LEU A 116 -8.98 19.03 -10.69
C LEU A 116 -8.23 18.01 -9.85
N LEU A 117 -8.61 16.73 -9.93
CA LEU A 117 -8.00 15.66 -9.14
C LEU A 117 -6.84 14.96 -9.85
N ASP A 118 -6.54 15.35 -11.09
CA ASP A 118 -5.58 14.69 -11.98
C ASP A 118 -5.91 13.23 -12.35
N ILE A 119 -7.19 12.85 -12.29
CA ILE A 119 -7.65 11.48 -12.51
C ILE A 119 -8.28 11.34 -13.90
N SER A 120 -7.99 10.21 -14.56
CA SER A 120 -8.62 9.88 -15.84
C SER A 120 -10.14 9.69 -15.69
N ARG A 121 -10.92 10.01 -16.71
CA ARG A 121 -12.39 9.83 -16.67
C ARG A 121 -12.80 8.39 -16.35
N ARG A 122 -12.08 7.39 -16.87
CA ARG A 122 -12.37 5.97 -16.62
C ARG A 122 -12.20 5.61 -15.14
N ASN A 123 -11.12 6.10 -14.55
CA ASN A 123 -10.83 5.89 -13.13
C ASN A 123 -11.80 6.65 -12.23
N LEU A 124 -12.18 7.88 -12.60
CA LEU A 124 -13.21 8.64 -11.89
C LEU A 124 -14.56 7.89 -11.89
N ASP A 125 -14.96 7.31 -13.03
CA ASP A 125 -16.15 6.47 -13.10
C ASP A 125 -16.01 5.22 -12.19
N ARG A 126 -14.84 4.56 -12.14
CA ARG A 126 -14.60 3.40 -11.25
C ARG A 126 -14.73 3.76 -9.76
N ILE A 127 -14.25 4.93 -9.34
CA ILE A 127 -14.39 5.41 -7.96
C ILE A 127 -15.86 5.71 -7.65
N LEU A 128 -16.52 6.51 -8.49
CA LEU A 128 -17.92 6.94 -8.28
C LEU A 128 -18.91 5.78 -8.19
N TYR A 129 -18.63 4.69 -8.91
CA TYR A 129 -19.50 3.52 -8.96
C TYR A 129 -18.96 2.33 -8.15
N PHE A 130 -18.14 2.61 -7.12
CA PHE A 130 -17.72 1.65 -6.09
C PHE A 130 -16.96 0.43 -6.64
N ALA A 131 -16.13 0.63 -7.67
CA ALA A 131 -15.26 -0.41 -8.24
C ALA A 131 -13.80 -0.30 -7.77
N GLN A 132 -13.33 0.90 -7.39
CA GLN A 132 -11.97 1.13 -6.89
C GLN A 132 -11.99 2.10 -5.71
N TYR A 133 -11.06 1.92 -4.77
CA TYR A 133 -10.81 2.88 -3.70
C TYR A 133 -9.88 3.98 -4.19
N ILE A 134 -9.96 5.14 -3.53
CA ILE A 134 -9.00 6.23 -3.66
C ILE A 134 -8.46 6.59 -2.28
N ILE A 135 -7.14 6.73 -2.17
CA ILE A 135 -6.50 7.23 -0.95
C ILE A 135 -6.86 8.71 -0.80
N THR A 136 -7.59 9.05 0.27
CA THR A 136 -8.00 10.42 0.55
C THR A 136 -6.92 11.17 1.32
N HIS A 137 -6.31 10.51 2.31
CA HIS A 137 -5.35 11.12 3.21
C HIS A 137 -4.27 10.12 3.61
N VAL A 138 -3.03 10.60 3.74
CA VAL A 138 -1.90 9.85 4.29
C VAL A 138 -1.35 10.66 5.45
N ASP A 139 -1.28 10.05 6.63
CA ASP A 139 -0.66 10.65 7.81
C ASP A 139 0.86 10.46 7.71
N GLU A 140 1.55 11.54 7.35
CA GLU A 140 3.00 11.54 7.19
C GLU A 140 3.73 11.31 8.52
N GLU A 141 3.17 11.71 9.67
CA GLU A 141 3.81 11.45 10.95
C GLU A 141 3.72 9.97 11.33
N ALA A 142 2.55 9.37 11.16
CA ALA A 142 2.36 7.94 11.38
C ALA A 142 3.23 7.11 10.44
N ARG A 143 3.36 7.54 9.17
CA ARG A 143 4.23 6.93 8.18
C ARG A 143 5.71 6.98 8.61
N GLN A 144 6.20 8.13 9.08
CA GLN A 144 7.58 8.26 9.55
C GLN A 144 7.85 7.39 10.79
N ARG A 145 6.90 7.31 11.73
CA ARG A 145 7.00 6.41 12.89
C ARG A 145 7.07 4.94 12.47
N ALA A 146 6.23 4.52 11.51
CA ALA A 146 6.24 3.18 10.99
C ALA A 146 7.54 2.84 10.24
N LEU A 147 8.08 3.76 9.44
CA LEU A 147 9.37 3.57 8.76
C LEU A 147 10.51 3.35 9.76
N ARG A 148 10.57 4.14 10.84
CA ARG A 148 11.58 3.97 11.89
C ARG A 148 11.43 2.62 12.59
N ARG A 149 10.19 2.21 12.88
CA ARG A 149 9.93 0.91 13.49
C ARG A 149 10.42 -0.24 12.60
N LEU A 150 10.19 -0.17 11.29
CA LEU A 150 10.72 -1.16 10.34
C LEU A 150 12.25 -1.18 10.33
N ASP A 151 12.90 -0.01 10.39
CA ASP A 151 14.37 0.08 10.45
C ASP A 151 14.91 -0.57 11.73
N GLU A 152 14.26 -0.34 12.87
CA GLU A 152 14.64 -0.97 14.15
C GLU A 152 14.39 -2.48 14.16
N GLU A 153 13.26 -2.95 13.61
CA GLU A 153 12.94 -4.38 13.53
C GLU A 153 13.91 -5.11 12.58
N MET A 154 14.26 -4.51 11.45
CA MET A 154 15.27 -5.01 10.52
C MET A 154 16.64 -5.13 11.20
N ALA A 155 17.09 -4.07 11.89
CA ALA A 155 18.38 -4.08 12.57
C ALA A 155 18.48 -5.19 13.63
N ARG A 156 17.40 -5.40 14.42
CA ARG A 156 17.33 -6.47 15.42
C ARG A 156 17.35 -7.87 14.80
N GLU A 157 16.65 -8.08 13.68
CA GLU A 157 16.66 -9.37 12.99
C GLU A 157 18.05 -9.69 12.41
N VAL A 158 18.73 -8.68 11.84
CA VAL A 158 20.11 -8.83 11.35
C VAL A 158 21.06 -9.16 12.48
N GLU A 159 21.03 -8.40 13.58
CA GLU A 159 21.89 -8.63 14.76
C GLU A 159 21.67 -10.04 15.36
N ARG A 160 20.43 -10.54 15.38
CA ARG A 160 20.12 -11.89 15.84
C ARG A 160 20.78 -12.97 14.97
N VAL A 161 20.67 -12.84 13.65
CA VAL A 161 21.26 -13.81 12.71
C VAL A 161 22.78 -13.75 12.71
N GLU A 162 23.34 -12.54 12.78
CA GLU A 162 24.78 -12.34 12.93
C GLU A 162 25.28 -12.99 14.23
N GLY A 163 24.59 -12.78 15.35
CA GLY A 163 24.92 -13.40 16.63
C GLY A 163 24.86 -14.92 16.60
N GLU A 164 23.78 -15.51 16.07
CA GLU A 164 23.61 -16.98 15.98
C GLU A 164 24.71 -17.65 15.14
N ILE A 165 25.12 -17.04 14.04
CA ILE A 165 26.20 -17.58 13.19
C ILE A 165 27.57 -17.33 13.81
N GLN A 166 27.79 -16.16 14.42
CA GLN A 166 29.05 -15.84 15.08
C GLN A 166 29.34 -16.81 16.23
N GLU A 167 28.34 -17.16 17.04
CA GLU A 167 28.46 -18.18 18.08
C GLU A 167 28.88 -19.54 17.50
N GLN A 168 28.33 -19.95 16.35
CA GLN A 168 28.73 -21.20 15.67
C GLN A 168 30.17 -21.15 15.14
N VAL A 169 30.58 -20.01 14.58
CA VAL A 169 31.96 -19.80 14.12
C VAL A 169 32.94 -19.87 15.28
N ASP A 170 32.60 -19.26 16.41
CA ASP A 170 33.45 -19.26 17.60
C ASP A 170 33.56 -20.67 18.21
N LEU A 171 32.47 -21.46 18.21
CA LEU A 171 32.50 -22.87 18.58
C LEU A 171 33.43 -23.70 17.69
N ILE A 172 33.40 -23.49 16.36
CA ILE A 172 34.28 -24.21 15.42
C ILE A 172 35.75 -23.84 15.66
N LYS A 173 36.05 -22.56 15.91
CA LYS A 173 37.41 -22.12 16.23
C LYS A 173 37.91 -22.75 17.53
N LEU A 174 37.06 -22.80 18.55
CA LEU A 174 37.41 -23.44 19.83
C LEU A 174 37.70 -24.93 19.63
N GLN A 175 36.85 -25.65 18.88
CA GLN A 175 37.07 -27.06 18.57
C GLN A 175 38.37 -27.29 17.79
N LEU A 176 38.69 -26.43 16.82
CA LEU A 176 39.94 -26.47 16.08
C LEU A 176 41.16 -26.28 16.99
N GLU A 177 41.09 -25.31 17.91
CA GLU A 177 42.17 -25.07 18.88
C GLU A 177 42.38 -26.28 19.81
N GLU A 178 41.30 -26.91 20.29
CA GLU A 178 41.36 -28.12 21.10
C GLU A 178 41.96 -29.32 20.34
N GLU A 179 41.56 -29.53 19.08
CA GLU A 179 42.07 -30.62 18.24
C GLU A 179 43.56 -30.43 17.88
N ILE A 180 43.98 -29.20 17.53
CA ILE A 180 45.39 -28.88 17.28
C ILE A 180 46.22 -29.08 18.54
N ALA A 181 45.75 -28.63 19.70
CA ALA A 181 46.46 -28.81 20.96
C ALA A 181 46.66 -30.30 21.32
N ALA A 182 45.64 -31.14 21.09
CA ALA A 182 45.76 -32.59 21.30
C ALA A 182 46.78 -33.25 20.35
N LEU A 183 46.86 -32.80 19.09
CA LEU A 183 47.87 -33.26 18.13
C LEU A 183 49.28 -32.81 18.52
N GLU A 184 49.44 -31.57 18.99
CA GLU A 184 50.73 -31.06 19.46
C GLU A 184 51.21 -31.80 20.71
N GLU A 185 50.30 -32.13 21.64
CA GLU A 185 50.61 -32.90 22.85
C GLU A 185 51.05 -34.33 22.50
N THR A 186 50.33 -35.01 21.60
CA THR A 186 50.74 -36.35 21.14
C THR A 186 52.06 -36.33 20.39
N ALA A 187 52.32 -35.30 19.57
CA ALA A 187 53.60 -35.09 18.90
C ALA A 187 54.76 -34.77 19.86
N ALA A 188 54.49 -34.07 20.96
CA ALA A 188 55.48 -33.83 22.01
C ALA A 188 55.83 -35.14 22.75
N ALA A 189 54.83 -35.96 23.09
CA ALA A 189 55.04 -37.26 23.71
C ALA A 189 55.85 -38.22 22.82
N ASN A 190 55.57 -38.26 21.51
CA ASN A 190 56.32 -39.09 20.57
C ASN A 190 57.77 -38.60 20.41
N ARG A 191 57.99 -37.27 20.32
CA ARG A 191 59.35 -36.69 20.31
C ARG A 191 60.15 -37.07 21.55
N GLN A 192 59.54 -36.97 22.73
CA GLN A 192 60.18 -37.36 23.98
C GLN A 192 60.54 -38.85 24.00
N ARG A 193 59.66 -39.71 23.49
CA ARG A 193 59.93 -41.15 23.35
C ARG A 193 61.08 -41.45 22.39
N LEU A 194 61.21 -40.69 21.30
CA LEU A 194 62.33 -40.82 20.36
C LEU A 194 63.66 -40.32 20.97
N GLU A 195 63.63 -39.26 21.77
CA GLU A 195 64.80 -38.78 22.53
C GLU A 195 65.26 -39.81 23.58
N GLU A 196 64.34 -40.40 24.35
CA GLU A 196 64.66 -41.49 25.29
C GLU A 196 65.27 -42.70 24.58
N ARG A 197 64.77 -43.04 23.37
CA ARG A 197 65.32 -44.11 22.54
C ARG A 197 66.72 -43.76 22.00
N LEU A 198 66.97 -42.50 21.64
CA LEU A 198 68.29 -42.02 21.24
C LEU A 198 69.26 -42.12 22.40
N GLU A 199 68.88 -41.66 23.60
CA GLU A 199 69.72 -41.77 24.79
C GLU A 199 70.03 -43.23 25.15
N ALA A 200 69.03 -44.11 25.09
CA ALA A 200 69.22 -45.54 25.34
C ALA A 200 70.20 -46.18 24.33
N ALA A 201 70.03 -45.91 23.04
CA ALA A 201 70.89 -46.44 21.99
C ALA A 201 72.32 -45.86 22.06
N THR A 202 72.46 -44.56 22.32
CA THR A 202 73.75 -43.90 22.52
C THR A 202 74.47 -44.46 23.74
N ASN A 203 73.77 -44.69 24.86
CA ASN A 203 74.33 -45.32 26.05
C ASN A 203 74.76 -46.77 25.80
N GLU A 204 74.02 -47.54 25.00
CA GLU A 204 74.39 -48.90 24.60
C GLU A 204 75.68 -48.91 23.76
N VAL A 205 75.78 -48.01 22.77
CA VAL A 205 76.98 -47.85 21.94
C VAL A 205 78.19 -47.38 22.78
N MET A 206 77.99 -46.46 23.72
CA MET A 206 79.05 -45.94 24.60
C MET A 206 79.52 -46.97 25.63
N THR A 207 78.61 -47.78 26.19
CA THR A 207 78.98 -48.87 27.11
C THR A 207 79.73 -49.98 26.37
N ALA A 208 79.30 -50.34 25.16
CA ALA A 208 80.04 -51.26 24.29
C ALA A 208 81.41 -50.69 23.91
N ALA A 209 81.51 -49.40 23.60
CA ALA A 209 82.76 -48.73 23.27
C ALA A 209 83.72 -48.72 24.47
N ALA A 210 83.21 -48.45 25.67
CA ALA A 210 83.98 -48.48 26.91
C ALA A 210 84.47 -49.89 27.26
N GLN A 211 83.67 -50.95 27.02
CA GLN A 211 84.09 -52.34 27.22
C GLN A 211 85.21 -52.74 26.24
N VAL A 212 85.11 -52.34 24.98
CA VAL A 212 86.14 -52.59 23.97
C VAL A 212 87.40 -51.77 24.27
N GLN A 213 87.26 -50.50 24.69
CA GLN A 213 88.38 -49.64 25.08
C GLN A 213 89.11 -50.20 26.32
N LYS A 214 88.38 -50.63 27.34
CA LYS A 214 88.95 -51.29 28.53
C LYS A 214 89.67 -52.59 28.17
N SER A 215 89.10 -53.38 27.26
CA SER A 215 89.74 -54.60 26.72
C SER A 215 91.02 -54.33 25.91
N LEU A 216 91.13 -53.16 25.28
CA LEU A 216 92.32 -52.70 24.55
C LEU A 216 93.38 -52.10 25.49
N GLU A 217 92.97 -51.47 26.59
CA GLU A 217 93.86 -50.89 27.61
C GLU A 217 94.47 -51.95 28.54
N GLU A 218 93.71 -52.96 28.95
CA GLU A 218 94.17 -54.07 29.81
C GLU A 218 95.14 -55.04 29.11
N ARG A 219 95.27 -54.97 27.78
CA ARG A 219 96.06 -55.89 26.94
C ARG A 219 97.24 -55.24 26.23
N ARG A 220 97.71 -54.08 26.72
CA ARG A 220 98.92 -53.44 26.20
C ARG A 220 100.11 -54.40 26.29
N ASP A 221 100.71 -54.66 25.13
CA ASP A 221 101.94 -55.45 24.90
C ASP A 221 101.83 -56.99 24.80
N GLY A 222 100.69 -57.56 24.36
CA GLY A 222 100.57 -59.00 24.01
C GLY A 222 99.69 -59.33 22.78
N PRO A 223 99.93 -60.45 22.06
CA PRO A 223 99.15 -60.84 20.89
C PRO A 223 97.73 -61.29 21.26
N VAL A 224 96.73 -60.82 20.51
CA VAL A 224 95.32 -61.07 20.81
C VAL A 224 94.85 -62.43 20.25
N PRO A 225 94.30 -63.35 21.07
CA PRO A 225 93.95 -64.72 20.65
C PRO A 225 92.63 -64.83 19.86
N ALA A 226 91.75 -63.83 19.93
CA ALA A 226 90.48 -63.76 19.21
C ALA A 226 90.25 -62.33 18.69
N PRO A 227 89.61 -62.15 17.51
CA PRO A 227 89.37 -60.83 16.95
C PRO A 227 88.53 -59.97 17.91
N VAL A 228 88.96 -58.74 18.15
CA VAL A 228 88.17 -57.76 18.93
C VAL A 228 87.25 -57.04 17.97
N ILE A 229 85.97 -57.35 18.06
CA ILE A 229 84.92 -56.82 17.18
C ILE A 229 84.13 -55.79 17.99
N PHE A 230 83.92 -54.60 17.43
CA PHE A 230 82.92 -53.69 17.96
C PHE A 230 81.55 -54.19 17.53
N ALA A 231 80.89 -54.92 18.41
CA ALA A 231 79.61 -55.58 18.12
C ALA A 231 78.53 -54.64 17.53
N PRO A 232 78.39 -53.37 17.98
CA PRO A 232 77.37 -52.46 17.43
C PRO A 232 77.56 -52.05 15.97
N SER A 233 78.79 -52.09 15.44
CA SER A 233 79.09 -51.76 14.02
C SER A 233 79.68 -52.94 13.24
N GLU A 234 79.74 -54.13 13.85
CA GLU A 234 80.39 -55.36 13.37
C GLU A 234 81.82 -55.15 12.83
N THR A 235 82.47 -54.06 13.24
CA THR A 235 83.78 -53.67 12.69
C THR A 235 84.88 -54.37 13.47
N VAL A 236 85.75 -55.11 12.76
CA VAL A 236 86.91 -55.78 13.36
C VAL A 236 87.98 -54.73 13.64
N ILE A 237 88.21 -54.42 14.91
CA ILE A 237 89.20 -53.41 15.32
C ILE A 237 90.60 -54.01 15.41
N VAL A 238 90.71 -55.28 15.81
CA VAL A 238 91.98 -56.01 15.93
C VAL A 238 91.83 -57.40 15.36
N GLN A 239 92.68 -57.77 14.40
CA GLN A 239 92.74 -59.12 13.82
C GLN A 239 93.56 -60.07 14.70
N GLN A 240 93.23 -61.37 14.66
CA GLN A 240 93.89 -62.40 15.45
C GLN A 240 95.42 -62.37 15.25
N GLY A 241 96.18 -62.24 16.35
CA GLY A 241 97.65 -62.25 16.35
C GLY A 241 98.37 -60.92 16.08
N SER A 242 97.67 -59.78 15.99
CA SER A 242 98.28 -58.45 15.76
C SER A 242 98.59 -57.67 17.06
N VAL A 243 99.59 -56.78 17.03
CA VAL A 243 100.02 -55.94 18.17
C VAL A 243 99.21 -54.64 18.20
N ILE A 244 98.75 -54.23 19.38
CA ILE A 244 97.85 -53.07 19.56
C ILE A 244 98.62 -51.75 19.33
N THR A 245 98.35 -51.06 18.22
CA THR A 245 98.89 -49.72 17.89
C THR A 245 97.89 -48.59 18.19
N ARG A 246 98.36 -47.33 18.15
CA ARG A 246 97.49 -46.13 18.26
C ARG A 246 96.41 -46.05 17.17
N GLU A 247 96.64 -46.69 16.03
CA GLU A 247 95.70 -46.74 14.89
C GLU A 247 94.43 -47.53 15.22
N HIS A 248 94.52 -48.58 16.06
CA HIS A 248 93.35 -49.33 16.50
C HIS A 248 92.43 -48.51 17.41
N PHE A 249 92.96 -47.55 18.18
CA PHE A 249 92.15 -46.60 18.95
C PHE A 249 91.47 -45.55 18.06
N SER A 250 92.11 -45.11 16.97
CA SER A 250 91.44 -44.22 16.01
C SER A 250 90.39 -44.95 15.18
N LEU A 251 90.62 -46.23 14.85
CA LEU A 251 89.64 -47.09 14.18
C LEU A 251 88.41 -47.36 15.07
N LEU A 252 88.60 -47.63 16.36
CA LEU A 252 87.49 -47.72 17.32
C LEU A 252 86.72 -46.40 17.41
N LYS A 253 87.43 -45.27 17.50
CA LYS A 253 86.79 -43.94 17.56
C LYS A 253 85.99 -43.64 16.29
N GLN A 254 86.55 -43.91 15.12
CA GLN A 254 85.86 -43.76 13.83
C GLN A 254 84.64 -44.69 13.71
N ALA A 255 84.74 -45.93 14.18
CA ALA A 255 83.62 -46.88 14.15
C ALA A 255 82.48 -46.47 15.11
N VAL A 256 82.82 -45.94 16.29
CA VAL A 256 81.86 -45.38 17.25
C VAL A 256 81.21 -44.12 16.68
N ASP A 257 81.99 -43.16 16.18
CA ASP A 257 81.49 -41.92 15.59
C ASP A 257 80.59 -42.20 14.36
N ALA A 258 80.95 -43.19 13.52
CA ALA A 258 80.13 -43.61 12.39
C ALA A 258 78.80 -44.24 12.83
N LYS A 259 78.81 -45.10 13.85
CA LYS A 259 77.60 -45.76 14.34
C LYS A 259 76.67 -44.81 15.09
N LEU A 260 77.22 -43.88 15.87
CA LEU A 260 76.46 -42.81 16.51
C LEU A 260 75.81 -41.90 15.46
N SER A 261 76.56 -41.50 14.43
CA SER A 261 76.03 -40.70 13.31
C SER A 261 74.90 -41.41 12.55
N GLU A 262 74.99 -42.73 12.35
CA GLU A 262 73.91 -43.53 11.73
C GLU A 262 72.64 -43.56 12.58
N ILE A 263 72.77 -43.74 13.90
CA ILE A 263 71.64 -43.77 14.84
C ILE A 263 71.01 -42.36 14.97
N GLU A 264 71.83 -41.32 15.09
CA GLU A 264 71.39 -39.92 15.11
C GLU A 264 70.67 -39.52 13.81
N ALA A 265 71.19 -39.94 12.65
CA ALA A 265 70.56 -39.70 11.36
C ALA A 265 69.21 -40.43 11.24
N GLY A 266 69.15 -41.69 11.64
CA GLY A 266 67.90 -42.47 11.62
C GLY A 266 66.82 -41.89 12.52
N ILE A 267 67.18 -41.45 13.74
CA ILE A 267 66.22 -40.81 14.64
C ILE A 267 65.83 -39.40 14.16
N ARG A 268 66.74 -38.62 13.56
CA ARG A 268 66.37 -37.34 12.91
C ARG A 268 65.40 -37.53 11.75
N GLU A 269 65.60 -38.54 10.91
CA GLU A 269 64.67 -38.86 9.82
C GLU A 269 63.29 -39.27 10.37
N GLU A 270 63.26 -40.07 11.44
CA GLU A 270 62.01 -40.48 12.10
C GLU A 270 61.29 -39.27 12.74
N GLN A 271 62.03 -38.38 13.41
CA GLN A 271 61.50 -37.11 13.97
C GLN A 271 60.96 -36.17 12.89
N GLU A 272 61.69 -35.97 11.79
CA GLU A 272 61.24 -35.08 10.71
C GLU A 272 60.02 -35.67 9.99
N ARG A 273 59.94 -37.00 9.85
CA ARG A 273 58.76 -37.69 9.31
C ARG A 273 57.54 -37.51 10.20
N GLU A 274 57.66 -37.69 11.51
CA GLU A 274 56.56 -37.44 12.45
C GLU A 274 56.12 -35.98 12.43
N ARG A 275 57.08 -35.03 12.39
CA ARG A 275 56.79 -33.60 12.31
C ARG A 275 55.99 -33.25 11.05
N LEU A 276 56.39 -33.76 9.88
CA LEU A 276 55.68 -33.52 8.62
C LEU A 276 54.27 -34.14 8.61
N LEU A 277 54.08 -35.29 9.26
CA LEU A 277 52.75 -35.90 9.41
C LEU A 277 51.82 -35.05 10.28
N VAL A 278 52.34 -34.51 11.39
CA VAL A 278 51.57 -33.63 12.28
C VAL A 278 51.24 -32.31 11.59
N GLU A 279 52.20 -31.72 10.88
CA GLU A 279 52.00 -30.49 10.10
C GLU A 279 50.91 -30.68 9.02
N ALA A 280 50.96 -31.79 8.29
CA ALA A 280 49.94 -32.11 7.29
C ALA A 280 48.53 -32.32 7.89
N GLU A 281 48.43 -32.94 9.07
CA GLU A 281 47.14 -33.14 9.74
C GLU A 281 46.58 -31.82 10.29
N VAL A 282 47.42 -30.97 10.88
CA VAL A 282 47.04 -29.62 11.33
C VAL A 282 46.55 -28.78 10.16
N ASP A 283 47.23 -28.82 9.01
CA ASP A 283 46.79 -28.12 7.81
C ASP A 283 45.46 -28.67 7.29
N ARG A 284 45.22 -29.98 7.35
CA ARG A 284 43.93 -30.58 7.01
C ARG A 284 42.81 -30.07 7.90
N LEU A 285 43.01 -30.08 9.23
CA LEU A 285 42.01 -29.60 10.19
C LEU A 285 41.71 -28.10 10.02
N ARG A 286 42.74 -27.29 9.79
CA ARG A 286 42.58 -25.86 9.48
C ARG A 286 41.76 -25.67 8.22
N HIS A 287 42.07 -26.40 7.15
CA HIS A 287 41.32 -26.31 5.90
C HIS A 287 39.85 -26.72 6.08
N GLU A 288 39.59 -27.83 6.78
CA GLU A 288 38.21 -28.27 7.08
C GLU A 288 37.43 -27.25 7.91
N ALA A 289 38.08 -26.61 8.89
CA ALA A 289 37.47 -25.56 9.70
C ALA A 289 37.23 -24.27 8.89
N GLU A 290 38.19 -23.85 8.06
CA GLU A 290 38.04 -22.71 7.15
C GLU A 290 36.88 -22.91 6.18
N GLU A 291 36.76 -24.10 5.56
CA GLU A 291 35.62 -24.41 4.67
C GLU A 291 34.28 -24.32 5.41
N LYS A 292 34.19 -24.82 6.64
CA LYS A 292 32.97 -24.73 7.47
C LYS A 292 32.65 -23.28 7.83
N ILE A 293 33.65 -22.49 8.24
CA ILE A 293 33.48 -21.07 8.58
C ILE A 293 33.05 -20.28 7.34
N GLU A 294 33.65 -20.54 6.18
CA GLU A 294 33.29 -19.88 4.93
C GLU A 294 31.86 -20.24 4.49
N ALA A 295 31.45 -21.50 4.69
CA ALA A 295 30.08 -21.94 4.40
C ALA A 295 29.05 -21.23 5.31
N LEU A 296 29.33 -21.12 6.61
CA LEU A 296 28.51 -20.37 7.57
C LEU A 296 28.46 -18.88 7.25
N THR A 297 29.59 -18.27 6.91
CA THR A 297 29.67 -16.85 6.52
C THR A 297 28.82 -16.60 5.27
N ARG A 298 28.91 -17.47 4.25
CA ARG A 298 28.06 -17.41 3.07
C ARG A 298 26.57 -17.62 3.39
N GLN A 299 26.24 -18.42 4.40
CA GLN A 299 24.86 -18.57 4.86
C GLN A 299 24.35 -17.30 5.55
N MET A 300 25.16 -16.70 6.42
CA MET A 300 24.86 -15.43 7.09
C MET A 300 24.62 -14.31 6.09
N GLU A 301 25.54 -14.10 5.15
CA GLU A 301 25.41 -13.06 4.11
C GLU A 301 24.11 -13.22 3.32
N ARG A 302 23.79 -14.45 2.89
CA ARG A 302 22.52 -14.75 2.20
C ARG A 302 21.31 -14.42 3.07
N GLY A 303 21.32 -14.83 4.34
CA GLY A 303 20.23 -14.53 5.27
C GLY A 303 20.03 -13.03 5.50
N ILE A 304 21.12 -12.28 5.63
CA ILE A 304 21.07 -10.81 5.79
C ILE A 304 20.47 -10.15 4.54
N VAL A 305 20.90 -10.56 3.34
CA VAL A 305 20.33 -10.01 2.09
C VAL A 305 18.84 -10.31 2.00
N GLU A 306 18.40 -11.53 2.30
CA GLU A 306 16.97 -11.89 2.30
C GLU A 306 16.14 -11.05 3.28
N ILE A 307 16.68 -10.79 4.49
CA ILE A 307 16.04 -9.92 5.49
C ILE A 307 15.97 -8.48 4.97
N GLN A 308 17.07 -7.93 4.45
CA GLN A 308 17.11 -6.58 3.91
C GLN A 308 16.11 -6.41 2.77
N GLU A 309 16.08 -7.32 1.79
CA GLU A 309 15.13 -7.28 0.67
C GLU A 309 13.67 -7.30 1.14
N LYS A 310 13.35 -8.12 2.14
CA LYS A 310 12.01 -8.19 2.75
C LYS A 310 11.61 -6.84 3.38
N TYR A 311 12.47 -6.23 4.18
CA TYR A 311 12.17 -4.96 4.84
C TYR A 311 12.19 -3.76 3.88
N ASP A 312 13.08 -3.76 2.89
CA ASP A 312 13.10 -2.75 1.83
C ASP A 312 11.83 -2.80 0.98
N ALA A 313 11.31 -3.99 0.66
CA ALA A 313 10.02 -4.13 -0.01
C ALA A 313 8.87 -3.51 0.80
N LEU A 314 8.84 -3.72 2.13
CA LEU A 314 7.85 -3.10 3.03
C LEU A 314 8.01 -1.57 3.10
N ARG A 315 9.25 -1.08 3.12
CA ARG A 315 9.55 0.36 3.10
C ARG A 315 9.09 1.01 1.81
N GLU A 316 9.36 0.39 0.67
CA GLU A 316 8.93 0.90 -0.63
C GLU A 316 7.41 0.81 -0.79
N GLU A 317 6.74 -0.23 -0.27
CA GLU A 317 5.28 -0.30 -0.21
C GLU A 317 4.70 0.87 0.60
N LEU A 318 5.23 1.12 1.79
CA LEU A 318 4.81 2.22 2.65
C LEU A 318 5.12 3.59 2.02
N LYS A 319 6.27 3.71 1.33
CA LYS A 319 6.63 4.95 0.65
C LYS A 319 5.79 5.21 -0.59
N GLY A 320 5.33 4.16 -1.25
CA GLY A 320 4.51 4.22 -2.44
C GLY A 320 3.11 4.79 -2.19
N LEU A 321 2.63 4.77 -0.94
CA LEU A 321 1.32 5.32 -0.57
C LEU A 321 1.28 6.83 -0.81
N ALA A 322 0.44 7.24 -1.76
CA ALA A 322 0.24 8.64 -2.09
C ALA A 322 -1.26 9.01 -2.14
N PRO A 323 -1.64 10.23 -1.72
CA PRO A 323 -3.00 10.73 -1.92
C PRO A 323 -3.40 10.65 -3.40
N ARG A 324 -4.67 10.34 -3.65
CA ARG A 324 -5.27 10.17 -5.00
C ARG A 324 -4.83 8.91 -5.75
N GLN A 325 -3.99 8.07 -5.16
CA GLN A 325 -3.71 6.73 -5.69
C GLN A 325 -4.97 5.87 -5.63
N LEU A 326 -5.11 5.01 -6.64
CA LEU A 326 -6.27 4.12 -6.78
C LEU A 326 -5.87 2.72 -6.37
N LEU A 327 -6.74 2.08 -5.59
CA LEU A 327 -6.52 0.72 -5.10
C LEU A 327 -7.67 -0.18 -5.53
N VAL A 328 -7.33 -1.41 -5.94
CA VAL A 328 -8.30 -2.50 -6.12
C VAL A 328 -8.67 -3.08 -4.76
N GLU A 329 -9.77 -3.82 -4.66
CA GLU A 329 -10.24 -4.36 -3.38
C GLU A 329 -9.24 -5.29 -2.69
N ALA A 330 -8.52 -6.14 -3.43
CA ALA A 330 -7.49 -7.01 -2.86
C ALA A 330 -6.31 -6.19 -2.30
N GLU A 331 -5.81 -5.22 -3.08
CA GLU A 331 -4.73 -4.32 -2.67
C GLU A 331 -5.12 -3.49 -1.44
N TYR A 332 -6.33 -2.93 -1.43
CA TYR A 332 -6.83 -2.16 -0.30
C TYR A 332 -6.89 -3.01 0.97
N ARG A 333 -7.38 -4.26 0.90
CA ARG A 333 -7.45 -5.13 2.08
C ARG A 333 -6.05 -5.45 2.63
N ALA A 334 -5.12 -5.83 1.75
CA ALA A 334 -3.74 -6.13 2.15
C ALA A 334 -3.04 -4.90 2.78
N LEU A 335 -3.19 -3.73 2.16
CA LEU A 335 -2.63 -2.48 2.69
C LEU A 335 -3.33 -2.04 3.98
N ASN A 336 -4.64 -2.22 4.11
CA ASN A 336 -5.37 -1.83 5.31
C ASN A 336 -5.06 -2.75 6.50
N GLU A 337 -4.78 -4.02 6.26
CA GLU A 337 -4.33 -4.97 7.28
C GLU A 337 -2.95 -4.61 7.84
N ARG A 338 -2.02 -4.17 6.97
CA ARG A 338 -0.67 -3.78 7.37
C ARG A 338 -0.57 -2.34 7.88
N TRP A 339 -1.23 -1.42 7.19
CA TRP A 339 -1.02 0.04 7.28
C TRP A 339 -2.31 0.83 7.53
N GLY A 340 -3.39 0.21 8.01
CA GLY A 340 -4.70 0.86 8.17
C GLY A 340 -4.73 2.10 9.06
N GLY A 341 -3.74 2.27 9.95
CA GLY A 341 -3.59 3.48 10.76
C GLY A 341 -2.87 4.65 10.07
N ILE A 342 -2.24 4.42 8.92
CA ILE A 342 -1.36 5.39 8.24
C ILE A 342 -2.09 6.13 7.11
N PHE A 343 -3.01 5.45 6.42
CA PHE A 343 -3.74 6.04 5.32
C PHE A 343 -5.24 5.84 5.48
N ARG A 344 -6.01 6.77 4.92
CA ARG A 344 -7.46 6.66 4.75
C ARG A 344 -7.76 6.53 3.28
N ALA A 345 -8.58 5.53 2.94
CA ALA A 345 -9.09 5.35 1.59
C ALA A 345 -10.60 5.17 1.60
N GLY A 346 -11.26 5.68 0.57
CA GLY A 346 -12.70 5.64 0.44
C GLY A 346 -13.14 5.36 -0.99
N MET A 347 -14.46 5.20 -1.17
CA MET A 347 -15.10 4.99 -2.47
C MET A 347 -16.20 6.03 -2.70
N GLY A 348 -16.70 6.09 -3.94
CA GLY A 348 -17.87 6.87 -4.28
C GLY A 348 -17.61 8.37 -4.30
N ALA A 349 -18.70 9.13 -4.33
CA ALA A 349 -18.63 10.59 -4.31
C ALA A 349 -18.25 11.15 -2.92
N GLU A 350 -18.36 10.35 -1.86
CA GLU A 350 -17.94 10.74 -0.50
C GLU A 350 -16.43 10.95 -0.42
N ALA A 351 -15.62 9.99 -0.89
CA ALA A 351 -14.17 10.13 -0.93
C ALA A 351 -13.71 11.31 -1.80
N LEU A 352 -14.44 11.58 -2.90
CA LEU A 352 -14.16 12.74 -3.74
C LEU A 352 -14.55 14.05 -3.06
N TYR A 353 -15.60 14.06 -2.24
CA TYR A 353 -16.03 15.22 -1.48
C TYR A 353 -14.96 15.63 -0.47
N ASP A 354 -14.40 14.68 0.26
CA ASP A 354 -13.33 14.94 1.21
C ASP A 354 -12.09 15.50 0.52
N LEU A 355 -11.67 14.88 -0.59
CA LEU A 355 -10.53 15.35 -1.41
C LEU A 355 -10.73 16.77 -1.98
N LEU A 356 -11.96 17.13 -2.37
CA LEU A 356 -12.28 18.45 -2.90
C LEU A 356 -12.37 19.51 -1.79
N LYS A 357 -12.83 19.11 -0.60
CA LYS A 357 -12.97 19.99 0.55
C LYS A 357 -11.62 20.45 1.11
N GLU A 358 -10.62 19.56 1.12
CA GLU A 358 -9.26 19.85 1.57
C GLU A 358 -8.40 20.57 0.51
N MET A 359 -8.93 20.80 -0.69
CA MET A 359 -8.17 21.33 -1.81
C MET A 359 -7.93 22.84 -1.70
N ASP A 360 -6.67 23.25 -1.60
CA ASP A 360 -6.28 24.66 -1.71
C ASP A 360 -6.07 25.08 -3.18
N LEU A 361 -6.98 25.91 -3.68
CA LEU A 361 -6.96 26.43 -5.06
C LEU A 361 -5.84 27.45 -5.31
N GLU A 362 -5.37 28.17 -4.28
CA GLU A 362 -4.27 29.14 -4.42
C GLU A 362 -2.94 28.40 -4.57
N VAL A 363 -2.68 27.40 -3.73
CA VAL A 363 -1.48 26.57 -3.81
C VAL A 363 -1.44 25.83 -5.16
N MET A 364 -2.54 25.17 -5.52
CA MET A 364 -2.63 24.45 -6.81
C MET A 364 -2.43 25.38 -8.01
N ALA A 365 -2.96 26.61 -7.98
CA ALA A 365 -2.76 27.57 -9.06
C ALA A 365 -1.27 27.98 -9.21
N LYS A 366 -0.56 28.18 -8.09
CA LYS A 366 0.87 28.51 -8.09
C LYS A 366 1.70 27.37 -8.66
N GLU A 367 1.42 26.13 -8.24
CA GLU A 367 2.09 24.92 -8.72
C GLU A 367 1.89 24.72 -10.23
N LEU A 368 0.65 24.81 -10.71
CA LEU A 368 0.34 24.66 -12.13
C LEU A 368 1.01 25.75 -12.99
N ARG A 369 1.08 27.00 -12.50
CA ARG A 369 1.83 28.07 -13.19
C ARG A 369 3.32 27.78 -13.26
N ARG A 370 3.90 27.25 -12.19
CA ARG A 370 5.31 26.82 -12.15
C ARG A 370 5.54 25.68 -13.13
N GLU A 371 4.68 24.68 -13.16
CA GLU A 371 4.77 23.54 -14.09
C GLU A 371 4.68 24.00 -15.55
N ILE A 372 3.77 24.91 -15.89
CA ILE A 372 3.62 25.44 -17.26
C ILE A 372 4.89 26.16 -17.73
N ARG A 373 5.62 26.83 -16.82
CA ARG A 373 6.85 27.57 -17.12
C ARG A 373 8.07 26.66 -17.21
N LEU A 374 8.22 25.71 -16.27
CA LEU A 374 9.42 24.89 -16.15
C LEU A 374 9.39 23.61 -17.01
N SER A 375 8.21 23.04 -17.28
CA SER A 375 8.12 21.76 -17.98
C SER A 375 8.58 21.88 -19.43
N LYS A 376 9.56 21.06 -19.83
CA LYS A 376 10.00 20.93 -21.23
C LYS A 376 8.97 20.19 -22.11
N SER A 377 8.10 19.36 -21.51
CA SER A 377 7.10 18.56 -22.23
C SER A 377 5.89 19.38 -22.66
N LYS A 378 5.62 19.41 -23.97
CA LYS A 378 4.45 20.06 -24.58
C LYS A 378 3.12 19.46 -24.08
N GLN A 379 3.08 18.14 -23.85
CA GLN A 379 1.88 17.44 -23.40
C GLN A 379 1.53 17.81 -21.95
N ARG A 380 2.51 17.78 -21.04
CA ARG A 380 2.33 18.18 -19.63
C ARG A 380 1.90 19.64 -19.53
N ARG A 381 2.56 20.55 -20.27
CA ARG A 381 2.16 21.96 -20.34
C ARG A 381 0.70 22.12 -20.79
N LYS A 382 0.27 21.43 -21.84
CA LYS A 382 -1.13 21.50 -22.33
C LYS A 382 -2.14 20.99 -21.30
N LYS A 383 -1.79 19.96 -20.52
CA LYS A 383 -2.62 19.42 -19.44
C LYS A 383 -2.73 20.43 -18.29
N ALA A 384 -1.59 20.93 -17.80
CA ALA A 384 -1.52 21.93 -16.75
C ALA A 384 -2.26 23.23 -17.13
N THR A 385 -2.16 23.71 -18.38
CA THR A 385 -2.94 24.87 -18.85
C THR A 385 -4.46 24.63 -18.75
N LYS A 386 -4.93 23.43 -19.10
CA LYS A 386 -6.36 23.09 -19.01
C LYS A 386 -6.83 23.02 -17.56
N GLN A 387 -5.99 22.47 -16.67
CA GLN A 387 -6.28 22.41 -15.23
C GLN A 387 -6.31 23.81 -14.62
N LEU A 388 -5.29 24.62 -14.88
CA LEU A 388 -5.19 26.00 -14.40
C LEU A 388 -6.39 26.84 -14.81
N ARG A 389 -6.91 26.64 -16.04
CA ARG A 389 -8.14 27.32 -16.49
C ARG A 389 -9.35 27.02 -15.60
N VAL A 390 -9.49 25.80 -15.11
CA VAL A 390 -10.59 25.40 -14.21
C VAL A 390 -10.37 25.98 -12.82
N VAL A 391 -9.15 25.85 -12.29
CA VAL A 391 -8.77 26.38 -10.98
C VAL A 391 -8.97 27.90 -10.92
N GLU A 392 -8.50 28.64 -11.93
CA GLU A 392 -8.70 30.09 -12.00
C GLU A 392 -10.18 30.47 -12.14
N ALA A 393 -10.98 29.68 -12.85
CA ALA A 393 -12.41 29.95 -12.97
C ALA A 393 -13.12 29.81 -11.62
N LEU A 394 -12.80 28.78 -10.83
CA LEU A 394 -13.34 28.59 -9.47
C LEU A 394 -12.89 29.74 -8.55
N ARG A 395 -11.59 30.07 -8.59
CA ARG A 395 -11.00 31.13 -7.77
C ARG A 395 -11.62 32.51 -8.04
N ARG A 396 -11.77 32.89 -9.32
CA ARG A 396 -12.37 34.17 -9.72
C ARG A 396 -13.86 34.26 -9.41
N SER A 397 -14.56 33.13 -9.39
CA SER A 397 -16.01 33.09 -9.15
C SER A 397 -16.39 32.90 -7.69
N GLY A 398 -15.43 32.60 -6.81
CA GLY A 398 -15.68 32.26 -5.41
C GLY A 398 -16.39 30.90 -5.22
N ASN A 399 -16.51 30.11 -6.29
CA ASN A 399 -17.14 28.80 -6.21
C ASN A 399 -16.18 27.79 -5.59
N ARG A 400 -16.67 26.98 -4.66
CA ARG A 400 -15.87 25.91 -4.06
C ARG A 400 -15.97 24.60 -4.87
N PRO A 401 -14.89 23.81 -5.01
CA PRO A 401 -14.90 22.60 -5.84
C PRO A 401 -15.90 21.54 -5.38
N GLU A 402 -16.11 21.40 -4.07
CA GLU A 402 -17.00 20.40 -3.49
C GLU A 402 -18.48 20.64 -3.83
N TRP A 403 -18.87 21.84 -4.28
CA TRP A 403 -20.24 22.12 -4.73
C TRP A 403 -20.62 21.37 -6.03
N MET A 404 -19.64 20.74 -6.69
CA MET A 404 -19.90 19.78 -7.78
C MET A 404 -20.45 18.43 -7.26
N ILE A 405 -20.44 18.22 -5.94
CA ILE A 405 -20.99 17.05 -5.26
C ILE A 405 -22.19 17.51 -4.43
N LEU A 406 -23.33 16.88 -4.69
CA LEU A 406 -24.60 17.21 -4.08
C LEU A 406 -24.75 16.41 -2.79
N THR A 407 -24.89 17.11 -1.67
CA THR A 407 -25.44 16.58 -0.42
C THR A 407 -26.94 16.88 -0.32
N VAL A 408 -27.36 17.97 -0.95
CA VAL A 408 -28.76 18.40 -1.03
C VAL A 408 -29.19 18.45 -2.49
N LEU A 409 -30.28 17.78 -2.82
CA LEU A 409 -30.82 17.74 -4.18
C LEU A 409 -32.08 18.61 -4.29
N PRO A 410 -32.11 19.64 -5.16
CA PRO A 410 -33.31 20.45 -5.35
C PRO A 410 -34.43 19.70 -6.08
N VAL A 411 -35.66 19.94 -5.63
CA VAL A 411 -36.89 19.43 -6.23
C VAL A 411 -37.62 20.57 -6.91
N ILE A 412 -37.81 20.46 -8.22
CA ILE A 412 -38.50 21.50 -8.99
C ILE A 412 -39.99 21.63 -8.57
N PRO A 413 -40.59 22.82 -8.72
CA PRO A 413 -41.99 23.06 -8.40
C PRO A 413 -42.95 22.09 -9.14
N PRO A 414 -44.01 21.59 -8.50
CA PRO A 414 -44.88 20.53 -9.03
C PRO A 414 -45.62 20.93 -10.31
N ASP A 415 -45.96 22.20 -10.49
CA ASP A 415 -46.66 22.66 -11.69
C ASP A 415 -45.75 22.65 -12.94
N LEU A 416 -44.43 22.58 -12.76
CA LEU A 416 -43.48 22.35 -13.85
C LEU A 416 -43.32 20.86 -14.19
N ARG A 417 -43.88 19.97 -13.35
CA ARG A 417 -43.91 18.50 -13.49
C ARG A 417 -45.31 17.95 -13.19
N PRO A 418 -46.35 18.37 -13.94
CA PRO A 418 -47.73 18.12 -13.58
C PRO A 418 -48.11 16.64 -13.61
N MET A 419 -49.14 16.31 -12.83
CA MET A 419 -49.88 15.05 -12.87
C MET A 419 -51.33 15.40 -13.16
N VAL A 420 -51.84 14.97 -14.32
CA VAL A 420 -53.15 15.35 -14.83
C VAL A 420 -54.02 14.10 -14.93
N GLN A 421 -55.26 14.20 -14.45
CA GLN A 421 -56.24 13.15 -14.63
C GLN A 421 -56.77 13.20 -16.06
N LEU A 422 -56.78 12.06 -16.74
CA LEU A 422 -57.39 11.85 -18.05
C LEU A 422 -58.80 11.28 -17.88
N ASP A 423 -59.57 11.36 -18.96
CA ASP A 423 -60.87 10.69 -19.05
C ASP A 423 -60.73 9.18 -18.78
N GLY A 424 -61.66 8.63 -17.99
CA GLY A 424 -61.60 7.22 -17.56
C GLY A 424 -60.70 6.97 -16.34
N GLY A 425 -60.38 8.00 -15.54
CA GLY A 425 -59.73 7.84 -14.23
C GLY A 425 -58.24 7.50 -14.28
N ARG A 426 -57.61 7.54 -15.47
CA ARG A 426 -56.18 7.36 -15.64
C ARG A 426 -55.43 8.65 -15.31
N PHE A 427 -54.14 8.54 -15.01
CA PHE A 427 -53.28 9.70 -14.77
C PHE A 427 -52.15 9.77 -15.78
N ALA A 428 -51.95 10.95 -16.36
CA ALA A 428 -50.74 11.30 -17.09
C ALA A 428 -49.77 12.01 -16.13
N THR A 429 -48.58 11.44 -15.96
CA THR A 429 -47.52 11.99 -15.10
C THR A 429 -46.34 12.47 -15.93
N SER A 430 -45.69 13.54 -15.48
CA SER A 430 -44.36 13.89 -15.97
C SER A 430 -43.33 12.81 -15.61
N ASP A 431 -42.46 12.45 -16.56
CA ASP A 431 -41.35 11.50 -16.39
C ASP A 431 -40.44 11.85 -15.19
N LEU A 432 -40.33 13.15 -14.87
CA LEU A 432 -39.55 13.64 -13.75
C LEU A 432 -40.05 13.12 -12.39
N ASN A 433 -41.37 12.95 -12.24
CA ASN A 433 -41.92 12.45 -11.00
C ASN A 433 -41.44 11.01 -10.74
N ASP A 434 -41.34 10.17 -11.78
CA ASP A 434 -40.81 8.81 -11.65
C ASP A 434 -39.31 8.81 -11.34
N LEU A 435 -38.55 9.75 -11.90
CA LEU A 435 -37.12 9.92 -11.62
C LEU A 435 -36.90 10.39 -10.17
N TYR A 436 -37.64 11.40 -9.69
CA TYR A 436 -37.58 11.83 -8.29
C TYR A 436 -38.01 10.72 -7.33
N ARG A 437 -39.07 9.97 -7.65
CA ARG A 437 -39.50 8.81 -6.86
C ARG A 437 -38.40 7.78 -6.71
N ARG A 438 -37.67 7.48 -7.78
CA ARG A 438 -36.52 6.56 -7.73
C ARG A 438 -35.46 7.08 -6.77
N VAL A 439 -35.09 8.36 -6.85
CA VAL A 439 -34.11 8.97 -5.94
C VAL A 439 -34.57 8.85 -4.48
N ILE A 440 -35.80 9.27 -4.18
CA ILE A 440 -36.34 9.23 -2.81
C ILE A 440 -36.38 7.80 -2.26
N ASN A 441 -36.85 6.84 -3.06
CA ASN A 441 -36.88 5.43 -2.66
C ASN A 441 -35.49 4.88 -2.32
N ARG A 442 -34.48 5.19 -3.16
CA ARG A 442 -33.08 4.77 -2.92
C ARG A 442 -32.49 5.45 -1.70
N ASN A 443 -32.74 6.74 -1.54
CA ASN A 443 -32.27 7.52 -0.41
C ASN A 443 -32.86 7.02 0.91
N ASN A 444 -34.17 6.79 0.97
CA ASN A 444 -34.84 6.28 2.16
C ASN A 444 -34.42 4.85 2.50
N ARG A 445 -34.20 4.01 1.48
CA ARG A 445 -33.65 2.67 1.67
C ARG A 445 -32.23 2.75 2.23
N LEU A 446 -31.39 3.64 1.72
CA LEU A 446 -30.04 3.84 2.25
C LEU A 446 -30.06 4.35 3.69
N LYS A 447 -30.90 5.33 4.06
CA LYS A 447 -31.07 5.79 5.45
C LYS A 447 -31.40 4.62 6.39
N ARG A 448 -32.38 3.78 6.03
CA ARG A 448 -32.74 2.58 6.81
C ARG A 448 -31.62 1.56 6.91
N LEU A 449 -30.86 1.34 5.84
CA LEU A 449 -29.73 0.38 5.87
C LEU A 449 -28.61 0.86 6.78
N LEU A 450 -28.36 2.17 6.84
CA LEU A 450 -27.39 2.77 7.76
C LEU A 450 -27.86 2.65 9.21
N GLU A 451 -29.13 2.94 9.50
CA GLU A 451 -29.73 2.78 10.83
C GLU A 451 -29.67 1.34 11.35
N LEU A 452 -29.83 0.36 10.46
CA LEU A 452 -29.78 -1.06 10.79
C LEU A 452 -28.36 -1.64 10.86
N GLY A 453 -27.31 -0.85 10.57
CA GLY A 453 -25.93 -1.35 10.54
C GLY A 453 -25.70 -2.44 9.49
N ALA A 454 -26.34 -2.33 8.31
CA ALA A 454 -26.22 -3.33 7.26
C ALA A 454 -24.75 -3.49 6.78
N PRO A 455 -24.34 -4.68 6.30
CA PRO A 455 -23.00 -4.89 5.79
C PRO A 455 -22.59 -3.91 4.67
N ASP A 456 -21.30 -3.55 4.66
CA ASP A 456 -20.70 -2.58 3.72
C ASP A 456 -21.02 -2.85 2.26
N VAL A 457 -21.04 -4.12 1.84
CA VAL A 457 -21.34 -4.50 0.44
C VAL A 457 -22.74 -4.03 0.03
N ILE A 458 -23.72 -4.15 0.95
CA ILE A 458 -25.10 -3.72 0.71
C ILE A 458 -25.17 -2.20 0.68
N ILE A 459 -24.50 -1.52 1.61
CA ILE A 459 -24.43 -0.05 1.66
C ILE A 459 -23.79 0.50 0.38
N ARG A 460 -22.66 -0.05 -0.06
CA ARG A 460 -21.97 0.37 -1.30
C ARG A 460 -22.85 0.20 -2.52
N ASN A 461 -23.55 -0.93 -2.63
CA ASN A 461 -24.48 -1.13 -3.75
C ASN A 461 -25.64 -0.11 -3.70
N GLU A 462 -26.22 0.19 -2.53
CA GLU A 462 -27.30 1.17 -2.44
C GLU A 462 -26.80 2.61 -2.70
N LYS A 463 -25.60 2.98 -2.22
CA LYS A 463 -24.93 4.25 -2.56
C LYS A 463 -24.70 4.35 -4.09
N ARG A 464 -24.22 3.27 -4.73
CA ARG A 464 -24.10 3.19 -6.20
C ARG A 464 -25.45 3.43 -6.86
N MET A 465 -26.50 2.74 -6.43
CA MET A 465 -27.86 2.88 -6.98
C MET A 465 -28.44 4.29 -6.82
N LEU A 466 -28.15 4.95 -5.69
CA LEU A 466 -28.53 6.34 -5.45
C LEU A 466 -27.82 7.29 -6.43
N GLN A 467 -26.51 7.11 -6.65
CA GLN A 467 -25.77 7.86 -7.66
C GLN A 467 -26.38 7.69 -9.06
N GLU A 468 -26.75 6.47 -9.46
CA GLU A 468 -27.39 6.25 -10.78
C GLU A 468 -28.78 6.89 -10.86
N ALA A 469 -29.54 6.89 -9.77
CA ALA A 469 -30.85 7.52 -9.74
C ALA A 469 -30.77 9.04 -9.94
N VAL A 470 -29.80 9.71 -9.30
CA VAL A 470 -29.55 11.14 -9.48
C VAL A 470 -28.97 11.44 -10.87
N ASP A 471 -28.06 10.60 -11.37
CA ASP A 471 -27.56 10.69 -12.73
C ASP A 471 -28.71 10.69 -13.74
N SER A 472 -29.65 9.76 -13.61
CA SER A 472 -30.83 9.66 -14.50
C SER A 472 -31.79 10.84 -14.34
N LEU A 473 -31.94 11.39 -13.14
CA LEU A 473 -32.75 12.60 -12.94
C LEU A 473 -32.17 13.81 -13.69
N ILE A 474 -30.85 14.00 -13.58
CA ILE A 474 -30.17 15.17 -14.15
C ILE A 474 -29.94 14.99 -15.66
N ASP A 475 -29.39 13.87 -16.10
CA ASP A 475 -29.08 13.57 -17.51
C ASP A 475 -29.13 12.05 -17.79
N ASN A 476 -30.33 11.54 -18.12
CA ASN A 476 -30.59 10.12 -18.39
C ASN A 476 -29.91 9.60 -19.68
N SER A 477 -29.50 10.50 -20.57
CA SER A 477 -28.97 10.14 -21.90
C SER A 477 -27.51 9.70 -21.88
N ARG A 478 -26.75 10.08 -20.84
CA ARG A 478 -25.28 10.02 -20.85
C ARG A 478 -24.68 8.75 -20.24
N ARG A 479 -25.49 7.83 -19.71
CA ARG A 479 -24.99 6.66 -18.99
C ARG A 479 -25.72 5.38 -19.39
N GLY A 480 -24.95 4.43 -19.93
CA GLY A 480 -25.34 3.03 -20.09
C GLY A 480 -26.74 2.84 -20.68
N LYS A 481 -27.48 1.88 -20.13
CA LYS A 481 -28.89 1.65 -20.48
C LYS A 481 -29.74 2.72 -19.79
N ALA A 482 -30.19 3.70 -20.57
CA ALA A 482 -31.08 4.74 -20.09
C ALA A 482 -32.32 4.16 -19.40
N VAL A 483 -32.77 4.83 -18.35
CA VAL A 483 -33.96 4.41 -17.62
C VAL A 483 -35.18 4.56 -18.53
N SER A 484 -35.89 3.46 -18.73
CA SER A 484 -37.14 3.42 -19.49
C SER A 484 -38.34 3.10 -18.58
N THR A 485 -39.52 3.55 -19.00
CA THR A 485 -40.79 3.08 -18.42
C THR A 485 -41.11 1.65 -18.91
N ARG A 486 -42.28 1.09 -18.56
CA ARG A 486 -42.79 -0.17 -19.13
C ARG A 486 -42.95 0.02 -20.66
N GLY A 487 -41.90 -0.31 -21.41
CA GLY A 487 -41.72 -0.04 -22.84
C GLY A 487 -40.27 0.36 -23.18
N ARG A 488 -39.94 0.54 -24.47
CA ARG A 488 -38.59 0.99 -24.92
C ARG A 488 -38.40 2.51 -24.86
N ARG A 489 -39.39 3.28 -24.38
CA ARG A 489 -39.32 4.76 -24.28
C ARG A 489 -38.48 5.19 -23.08
N GLN A 490 -37.40 5.94 -23.33
CA GLN A 490 -36.55 6.53 -22.30
C GLN A 490 -37.28 7.69 -21.59
N LEU A 491 -37.13 7.77 -20.27
CA LEU A 491 -37.66 8.88 -19.47
C LEU A 491 -36.89 10.17 -19.76
N LYS A 492 -37.60 11.29 -19.89
CA LYS A 492 -36.98 12.61 -20.09
C LYS A 492 -36.43 13.15 -18.77
N SER A 493 -35.14 13.50 -18.76
CA SER A 493 -34.42 14.10 -17.64
C SER A 493 -34.54 15.62 -17.59
N LEU A 494 -34.03 16.25 -16.53
CA LEU A 494 -33.94 17.72 -16.42
C LEU A 494 -33.14 18.34 -17.58
N SER A 495 -32.04 17.70 -17.99
CA SER A 495 -31.23 18.12 -19.14
C SER A 495 -32.02 18.09 -20.45
N ASP A 496 -32.86 17.07 -20.64
CA ASP A 496 -33.68 16.90 -21.85
C ASP A 496 -34.77 17.96 -21.97
N MET A 497 -35.24 18.50 -20.84
CA MET A 497 -36.15 19.64 -20.84
C MET A 497 -35.50 20.92 -21.36
N LEU A 498 -34.18 21.04 -21.25
CA LEU A 498 -33.45 22.24 -21.68
C LEU A 498 -32.91 22.10 -23.11
N LYS A 499 -32.47 20.90 -23.50
CA LYS A 499 -31.74 20.65 -24.75
C LYS A 499 -32.66 20.17 -25.89
N GLY A 500 -32.13 20.25 -27.12
CA GLY A 500 -32.78 19.73 -28.33
C GLY A 500 -33.86 20.64 -28.91
N LYS A 501 -34.46 20.22 -30.05
CA LYS A 501 -35.52 20.98 -30.75
C LYS A 501 -36.76 21.18 -29.88
N GLN A 502 -37.07 20.19 -29.04
CA GLN A 502 -38.22 20.20 -28.13
C GLN A 502 -37.90 20.79 -26.75
N GLY A 503 -36.67 21.25 -26.52
CA GLY A 503 -36.24 21.85 -25.26
C GLY A 503 -36.78 23.26 -25.07
N ARG A 504 -36.85 23.70 -23.81
CA ARG A 504 -37.43 24.99 -23.40
C ARG A 504 -36.82 26.19 -24.12
N PHE A 505 -35.50 26.22 -24.34
CA PHE A 505 -34.86 27.35 -25.02
C PHE A 505 -35.39 27.54 -26.45
N ARG A 506 -35.42 26.47 -27.26
CA ARG A 506 -35.82 26.57 -28.66
C ARG A 506 -37.33 26.66 -28.85
N ARG A 507 -38.09 25.90 -28.06
CA ARG A 507 -39.56 25.77 -28.24
C ARG A 507 -40.38 26.79 -27.48
N ASN A 508 -39.86 27.33 -26.37
CA ASN A 508 -40.64 28.17 -25.46
C ASN A 508 -40.01 29.53 -25.20
N LEU A 509 -38.73 29.76 -25.50
CA LEU A 509 -38.09 31.07 -25.30
C LEU A 509 -37.84 31.79 -26.63
N LEU A 510 -37.26 31.12 -27.62
CA LEU A 510 -36.96 31.73 -28.93
C LEU A 510 -38.19 31.89 -29.83
N GLY A 511 -39.17 31.00 -29.72
CA GLY A 511 -40.44 31.09 -30.43
C GLY A 511 -41.55 30.61 -29.50
N LYS A 512 -42.70 31.28 -29.54
CA LYS A 512 -43.89 30.91 -28.78
C LYS A 512 -45.09 30.94 -29.71
N ARG A 513 -46.12 30.16 -29.35
CA ARG A 513 -47.44 30.40 -29.92
C ARG A 513 -47.91 31.77 -29.44
N VAL A 514 -48.46 32.54 -30.35
CA VAL A 514 -49.02 33.86 -30.08
C VAL A 514 -50.53 33.75 -30.20
N ASP A 515 -51.22 34.52 -29.37
CA ASP A 515 -52.64 34.74 -29.57
C ASP A 515 -52.83 35.61 -30.83
N TYR A 516 -54.01 35.55 -31.45
CA TYR A 516 -54.34 36.29 -32.69
C TYR A 516 -53.51 35.89 -33.93
N SER A 517 -53.33 34.59 -34.15
CA SER A 517 -52.69 34.02 -35.35
C SER A 517 -53.58 32.99 -36.07
N GLY A 518 -53.51 32.92 -37.40
CA GLY A 518 -54.21 31.95 -38.25
C GLY A 518 -53.35 30.76 -38.68
#